data_AF-A0AAU4FC00-F1
#
_entry.id   AF-A0AAU4FC00-F1
#
_cell.length_a   1.000
_cell.length_b   1.000
_cell.length_c   1.000
_cell.angle_alpha   90.00
_cell.angle_beta   90.00
_cell.angle_gamma   90.00
#
_symmetry.space_group_name_H-M   'P 1'
#
loop_
_entity.id
_entity.type
_entity.pdbx_description
1 polymer ?
#
loop_
_entity_poly.entity_id
_entity_poly.type
_entity_poly.pdbx_seq_one_letter_code
_entity_poly.pdbx_strand_id
1 'polypeptide(L)' 'MPFVVLVLLIATVVAAVGLLVKMFRNDEPLMGGFALCLLVGPGAVLAFLHLALDG' A
#
# COMPACT_ATOMS: atom_id res chain seq x y z
N MET A 1 -7.15 -4.28 23.98
CA MET A 1 -7.24 -5.07 22.72
C MET A 1 -7.85 -4.27 21.57
N PRO A 2 -9.07 -3.68 21.66
CA PRO A 2 -9.67 -2.97 20.52
C PRO A 2 -8.94 -1.66 20.16
N PHE A 3 -8.43 -0.94 21.16
CA PHE A 3 -7.74 0.33 20.95
C PHE A 3 -6.46 0.20 20.12
N VAL A 4 -5.66 -0.84 20.37
CA VAL A 4 -4.41 -1.09 19.63
C VAL A 4 -4.70 -1.38 18.15
N VAL A 5 -5.74 -2.18 17.88
CA VAL A 5 -6.18 -2.48 16.51
C VAL A 5 -6.68 -1.22 15.81
N LEU A 6 -7.42 -0.35 16.51
CA LEU A 6 -7.89 0.92 15.97
C LEU A 6 -6.72 1.85 15.59
N VAL A 7 -5.71 1.97 16.46
CA VAL A 7 -4.52 2.78 16.20
C VAL A 7 -3.73 2.24 15.01
N LEU A 8 -3.55 0.92 14.93
CA LEU A 8 -2.89 0.27 13.79
C LEU A 8 -3.65 0.49 12.49
N LEU A 9 -4.99 0.40 12.51
CA LEU A 9 -5.84 0.66 11.36
C LEU A 9 -5.72 2.11 10.88
N ILE A 10 -5.70 3.08 11.79
CA ILE A 10 -5.51 4.49 11.43
C ILE A 10 -4.13 4.70 10.82
N ALA A 11 -3.09 4.10 11.42
CA ALA A 11 -1.73 4.20 10.92
C ALA A 11 -1.57 3.59 9.51
N THR A 12 -2.21 2.46 9.23
CA THR A 12 -2.19 1.85 7.88
C THR A 12 -2.94 2.68 6.86
N VAL A 13 -4.10 3.25 7.21
CA VAL A 13 -4.83 4.16 6.31
C VAL A 13 -3.99 5.40 5.97
N VAL A 14 -3.35 6.01 6.97
CA VAL A 14 -2.48 7.18 6.76
C VAL A 14 -1.27 6.84 5.87
N ALA A 15 -0.63 5.70 6.11
CA ALA A 15 0.49 5.24 5.29
C ALA A 15 0.06 4.96 3.84
N ALA A 16 -1.08 4.31 3.64
CA ALA A 16 -1.62 4.03 2.31
C ALA A 16 -1.95 5.31 1.53
N VAL A 17 -2.63 6.28 2.15
CA VAL A 17 -2.94 7.57 1.54
C VAL A 17 -1.66 8.35 1.23
N GLY A 18 -0.70 8.37 2.15
CA GLY A 18 0.59 9.03 1.92
C GLY A 18 1.37 8.45 0.74
N LEU A 19 1.34 7.13 0.57
CA LEU A 19 1.96 6.44 -0.57
C LEU A 19 1.23 6.76 -1.88
N LEU A 20 -0.11 6.77 -1.89
CA LEU A 20 -0.90 7.14 -3.06
C LEU A 20 -0.61 8.57 -3.51
N VAL A 21 -0.57 9.52 -2.57
CA VAL A 21 -0.24 10.92 -2.87
C VAL A 21 1.18 11.04 -3.42
N LYS A 22 2.14 10.26 -2.87
CA LYS A 22 3.51 10.23 -3.38
C LYS A 22 3.59 9.68 -4.80
N MET A 23 2.89 8.58 -5.10
CA MET A 23 2.82 8.00 -6.45
C MET A 23 2.26 9.01 -7.44
N PHE A 24 1.16 9.69 -7.08
CA PHE A 24 0.52 10.68 -7.93
C PHE A 24 1.41 11.90 -8.21
N ARG A 25 2.29 12.26 -7.27
CA ARG A 25 3.17 13.42 -7.42
C ARG A 25 4.47 13.11 -8.17
N ASN A 26 5.00 11.90 -8.05
CA ASN A 26 6.32 11.54 -8.56
C ASN A 26 6.28 10.69 -9.84
N ASP A 27 5.12 10.25 -10.33
CA ASP A 27 5.00 9.28 -11.43
C ASP A 27 5.85 8.01 -11.23
N GLU A 28 6.04 7.60 -9.97
CA GLU A 28 6.79 6.41 -9.56
C GLU A 28 5.84 5.31 -9.06
N PRO A 29 5.07 4.65 -9.96
CA PRO A 29 4.04 3.69 -9.57
C PRO A 29 4.62 2.43 -8.94
N LEU A 30 5.85 2.05 -9.31
CA LEU A 30 6.49 0.84 -8.82
C LEU A 30 6.83 0.92 -7.33
N MET A 31 7.41 2.02 -6.86
CA MET A 31 7.80 2.14 -5.44
C MET A 31 6.60 2.27 -4.50
N GLY A 32 5.55 2.99 -4.91
CA GLY A 32 4.36 3.12 -4.07
C GLY A 32 3.49 1.87 -4.07
N GLY A 33 3.41 1.14 -5.19
CA GLY A 33 2.77 -0.17 -5.25
C GLY A 33 3.45 -1.19 -4.32
N PHE A 34 4.78 -1.25 -4.33
CA PHE A 34 5.54 -2.16 -3.48
C PHE A 34 5.36 -1.86 -1.97
N ALA A 35 5.31 -0.57 -1.61
CA ALA A 35 5.09 -0.14 -0.24
C ALA A 35 3.66 -0.43 0.24
N LEU A 36 2.65 -0.30 -0.63
CA LEU A 36 1.27 -0.70 -0.35
C LEU A 36 1.14 -2.22 -0.19
N CYS A 37 1.83 -3.00 -1.03
CA CYS A 37 1.88 -4.45 -0.92
C CYS A 37 2.45 -4.93 0.41
N LEU A 38 3.56 -4.31 0.86
CA LEU A 38 4.15 -4.60 2.17
C LEU A 38 3.22 -4.22 3.33
N LEU A 39 2.45 -3.14 3.17
CA LEU A 39 1.52 -2.65 4.19
C LEU A 39 0.25 -3.51 4.32
N VAL A 40 -0.27 -4.00 3.20
CA VAL A 40 -1.53 -4.76 3.13
C VAL A 40 -1.29 -6.28 3.27
N GLY A 41 -0.07 -6.74 3.00
CA GLY A 41 0.36 -8.12 3.20
C GLY A 41 0.46 -8.94 1.90
N PRO A 42 0.76 -10.25 2.00
CA PRO A 42 1.18 -11.07 0.86
C PRO A 42 0.16 -11.16 -0.27
N GLY A 43 -1.15 -11.05 0.03
CA GLY A 43 -2.20 -11.03 -0.99
C GLY A 43 -2.13 -9.80 -1.91
N ALA A 44 -1.74 -8.64 -1.37
CA ALA A 44 -1.56 -7.44 -2.17
C ALA A 44 -0.32 -7.52 -3.07
N VAL A 45 0.78 -8.12 -2.56
CA VAL A 45 1.99 -8.40 -3.37
C VAL A 45 1.63 -9.19 -4.62
N LEU A 46 0.85 -10.27 -4.48
CA LEU A 46 0.46 -11.12 -5.61
C LEU A 46 -0.46 -10.41 -6.61
N ALA A 47 -1.38 -9.57 -6.13
CA ALA A 47 -2.28 -8.79 -6.99
C ALA A 47 -1.53 -7.74 -7.84
N PHE A 48 -0.56 -7.05 -7.25
CA PHE A 48 0.30 -6.12 -7.98
C PHE A 48 1.25 -6.84 -8.94
N LEU A 49 1.76 -8.02 -8.58
CA LEU A 49 2.58 -8.82 -9.48
C LEU A 49 1.79 -9.29 -10.71
N HIS A 50 0.52 -9.69 -10.54
CA HIS A 50 -0.39 -10.01 -11.65
C HIS A 50 -0.60 -8.79 -12.55
N LEU A 51 -0.97 -7.64 -11.98
CA LEU A 51 -1.15 -6.39 -12.73
C LEU A 51 0.11 -5.94 -13.49
N ALA A 52 1.31 -6.20 -12.95
CA ALA A 52 2.58 -5.89 -13.59
C ALA A 52 2.99 -6.89 -14.68
N LEU A 53 2.47 -8.12 -14.65
CA LEU A 53 2.70 -9.13 -15.69
C LEU A 53 1.70 -9.03 -16.85
N ASP A 54 0.50 -8.51 -16.58
CA ASP A 54 -0.60 -8.36 -17.55
C ASP A 54 -0.66 -6.97 -18.23
N GLY A 55 0.21 -6.03 -17.88
CA GLY A 55 0.28 -4.66 -18.44
C GLY A 55 1.52 -4.42 -19.30
#